data_AF-A0A524F1X2-F1
#
_entry.id   AF-A0A524F1X2-F1
#
_cell.length_a   1.000
_cell.length_b   1.000
_cell.length_c   1.000
_cell.angle_alpha   90.00
_cell.angle_beta   90.00
_cell.angle_gamma   90.00
#
_symmetry.space_group_name_H-M   'P 1'
#
loop_
_entity.id
_entity.type
_entity.pdbx_description
1 polymer ?
#
loop_
_entity_poly.entity_id
_entity_poly.type
_entity_poly.pdbx_seq_one_letter_code
_entity_poly.pdbx_strand_id
1 'polypeptide(L)'
;MSKNTTMKVSKKTLKKLHKLAGEIAAEKGRRVTLEEAILLLLEEKEKKKNDMILHKTDEDRKELLSLLEMKIEGAGPEDFKEYDFDDL
;
A
#
# COMPACT_ATOMS: atom_id res chain seq x y z
N MET A 1 -19.45 -27.19 -8.55
CA MET A 1 -19.64 -27.16 -7.08
C MET A 1 -18.39 -26.54 -6.46
N SER A 2 -18.46 -25.32 -5.94
CA SER A 2 -17.31 -24.72 -5.24
C SER A 2 -17.00 -25.55 -3.99
N LYS A 3 -15.72 -25.87 -3.75
CA LYS A 3 -15.31 -26.49 -2.49
C LYS A 3 -15.51 -25.45 -1.39
N ASN A 4 -16.57 -25.62 -0.59
CA ASN A 4 -16.83 -24.75 0.55
C ASN A 4 -15.83 -25.09 1.66
N THR A 5 -14.73 -24.34 1.71
CA THR A 5 -13.74 -24.44 2.78
C THR A 5 -14.28 -23.70 3.99
N THR A 6 -14.46 -24.40 5.11
CA THR A 6 -14.84 -23.76 6.37
C THR A 6 -13.59 -23.43 7.18
N MET A 7 -13.52 -22.21 7.71
CA MET A 7 -12.46 -21.80 8.62
C MET A 7 -12.99 -21.75 10.05
N LYS A 8 -12.36 -22.50 10.95
CA LYS A 8 -12.64 -22.39 12.38
C LYS A 8 -12.00 -21.11 12.92
N VAL A 9 -12.79 -20.33 13.64
CA VAL A 9 -12.34 -19.09 14.27
C VAL A 9 -12.44 -19.22 15.79
N SER A 10 -11.43 -18.75 16.52
CA SER A 10 -11.46 -18.80 17.99
C SER A 10 -12.57 -17.91 18.55
N LYS A 11 -13.13 -18.27 19.72
CA LYS A 11 -14.12 -17.42 20.43
C LYS A 11 -13.58 -16.00 20.68
N LYS A 12 -12.28 -15.89 20.99
CA LYS A 12 -11.61 -14.60 21.21
C LYS A 12 -11.62 -13.74 19.95
N THR A 13 -11.32 -14.34 18.79
CA THR A 13 -11.34 -13.65 17.49
C THR A 13 -12.76 -13.24 17.11
N LEU A 14 -13.74 -14.12 17.28
CA LEU A 14 -15.15 -13.82 17.00
C LEU A 14 -15.67 -12.66 17.87
N LYS A 15 -15.31 -12.63 19.16
CA LYS A 15 -15.65 -11.52 20.05
C LYS A 15 -15.07 -10.18 19.58
N LYS A 16 -13.82 -10.17 19.08
CA LYS A 16 -13.20 -8.97 18.51
C LYS A 16 -13.93 -8.49 17.25
N LEU A 17 -14.28 -9.42 16.35
CA LEU A 17 -15.04 -9.10 15.13
C LEU A 17 -16.40 -8.50 15.46
N HIS A 18 -17.12 -9.04 16.45
CA HIS A 18 -18.39 -8.45 16.90
C HIS A 18 -18.24 -7.05 17.51
N LYS A 19 -17.16 -6.81 18.27
CA LYS A 19 -16.88 -5.47 18.83
C LYS A 19 -16.66 -4.46 17.70
N LEU A 20 -15.83 -4.80 16.71
CA LEU A 20 -15.57 -3.98 15.53
C LEU A 20 -16.86 -3.72 14.73
N ALA A 21 -17.67 -4.75 14.48
CA ALA A 21 -18.95 -4.57 13.80
C ALA A 21 -19.89 -3.62 14.57
N GLY A 22 -19.87 -3.65 15.90
CA GLY A 22 -20.61 -2.72 16.75
C GLY A 22 -20.10 -1.28 16.66
N GLU A 23 -18.78 -1.10 16.63
CA GLU A 23 -18.14 0.22 16.43
C GLU A 23 -18.51 0.80 15.05
N ILE A 24 -18.41 0.01 13.99
CA ILE A 24 -18.81 0.40 12.62
C ILE A 24 -20.31 0.69 12.54
N ALA A 25 -21.14 -0.09 13.22
CA ALA A 25 -22.59 0.14 13.27
C ALA A 25 -22.94 1.47 13.96
N ALA A 26 -22.23 1.80 15.05
CA ALA A 26 -22.39 3.07 15.75
C ALA A 26 -21.99 4.26 14.86
N GLU A 27 -20.88 4.14 14.14
CA GLU A 27 -20.40 5.16 13.21
C GLU A 27 -21.35 5.38 12.02
N LYS A 28 -21.87 4.29 11.44
CA LYS A 28 -22.80 4.36 10.29
C LYS A 28 -24.25 4.67 10.67
N GLY A 29 -24.59 4.65 11.96
CA GLY A 29 -25.96 4.84 12.44
C GLY A 29 -26.95 3.75 11.98
N ARG A 30 -26.44 2.58 11.55
CA ARG A 30 -27.27 1.45 11.09
C ARG A 30 -26.72 0.11 11.56
N ARG A 31 -27.56 -0.92 11.54
CA ARG A 31 -27.10 -2.28 11.81
C ARG A 31 -26.14 -2.74 10.71
N VAL A 32 -25.05 -3.39 11.12
CA VAL A 32 -23.99 -3.88 10.23
C VAL A 32 -23.81 -5.38 10.48
N THR A 33 -23.65 -6.16 9.41
CA THR A 33 -23.37 -7.60 9.51
C THR A 33 -21.88 -7.85 9.73
N LEU A 34 -21.53 -9.06 10.21
CA LEU A 34 -20.11 -9.44 10.31
C LEU A 34 -19.42 -9.45 8.94
N GLU A 35 -20.13 -9.84 7.90
CA GLU A 35 -19.62 -9.85 6.52
C GLU A 35 -19.31 -8.43 6.04
N GLU A 36 -20.24 -7.49 6.21
CA GLU A 36 -20.00 -6.07 5.89
C GLU A 36 -18.80 -5.50 6.66
N ALA A 37 -18.69 -5.83 7.96
CA ALA A 37 -17.56 -5.39 8.77
C ALA A 37 -16.23 -5.96 8.27
N ILE A 38 -16.20 -7.23 7.84
CA ILE A 38 -15.00 -7.86 7.28
C ILE A 38 -14.63 -7.21 5.95
N LEU A 39 -15.59 -6.97 5.05
CA LEU A 39 -15.34 -6.32 3.76
C LEU A 39 -14.77 -4.91 3.94
N LEU A 40 -15.33 -4.12 4.85
CA LEU A 40 -14.80 -2.78 5.15
C LEU A 40 -13.36 -2.82 5.67
N LEU A 41 -13.05 -3.76 6.57
CA LEU A 41 -11.68 -3.92 7.08
C LEU A 41 -10.69 -4.32 5.97
N LEU A 42 -11.13 -5.10 4.99
CA LEU A 42 -10.31 -5.47 3.84
C LEU A 42 -10.08 -4.25 2.93
N GLU A 43 -11.12 -3.49 2.61
CA GLU A 43 -11.02 -2.26 1.82
C GLU A 43 -10.11 -1.21 2.49
N GLU A 44 -10.25 -0.99 3.80
CA GLU A 44 -9.38 -0.07 4.54
C GLU A 44 -7.91 -0.51 4.52
N LYS A 45 -7.67 -1.82 4.62
CA LYS A 45 -6.32 -2.37 4.56
C LYS A 45 -5.69 -2.17 3.18
N GLU A 46 -6.46 -2.37 2.11
CA GLU A 46 -6.00 -2.13 0.74
C GLU A 46 -5.71 -0.65 0.49
N LYS A 47 -6.59 0.25 0.96
CA LYS A 47 -6.35 1.70 0.90
C LYS A 47 -5.06 2.10 1.62
N LYS A 48 -4.88 1.66 2.87
CA LYS A 48 -3.64 1.94 3.64
C LYS A 48 -2.38 1.41 2.97
N LYS A 49 -2.46 0.23 2.33
CA LYS A 49 -1.33 -0.33 1.57
C LYS A 49 -1.00 0.54 0.36
N ASN A 50 -2.01 0.99 -0.38
CA ASN A 50 -1.81 1.87 -1.53
C ASN A 50 -1.26 3.24 -1.11
N ASP A 51 -1.72 3.81 -0.01
CA ASP A 51 -1.20 5.07 0.53
C ASP A 51 0.27 4.94 0.95
N MET A 52 0.65 3.84 1.61
CA MET A 52 2.06 3.56 1.92
C MET A 52 2.92 3.40 0.67
N ILE A 53 2.40 2.74 -0.37
CA ILE A 53 3.11 2.59 -1.66
C ILE A 53 3.27 3.96 -2.34
N LEU A 54 2.24 4.80 -2.31
CA LEU A 54 2.27 6.14 -2.88
C LEU A 54 3.35 7.00 -2.20
N HIS A 55 3.35 7.03 -0.87
CA HIS A 55 4.35 7.75 -0.09
C HIS A 55 5.77 7.27 -0.36
N LYS A 56 5.98 5.94 -0.44
CA LYS A 56 7.28 5.38 -0.77
C LYS A 56 7.72 5.77 -2.19
N THR A 57 6.81 5.76 -3.16
CA THR A 57 7.10 6.16 -4.54
C THR A 57 7.53 7.63 -4.63
N ASP A 58 6.92 8.51 -3.82
CA ASP A 58 7.30 9.93 -3.76
C ASP A 58 8.65 10.14 -3.06
N GLU A 59 8.99 9.34 -2.05
CA GLU A 59 10.32 9.34 -1.41
C GLU A 59 11.39 8.86 -2.40
N ASP A 60 11.17 7.71 -3.04
CA ASP A 60 12.07 7.12 -4.03
C ASP A 60 12.30 8.09 -5.21
N ARG A 61 11.25 8.80 -5.65
CA ARG A 61 11.35 9.82 -6.72
C ARG A 61 12.20 11.01 -6.30
N LYS A 62 12.06 11.49 -5.05
CA LYS A 62 12.88 12.60 -4.53
C LYS A 62 14.35 12.21 -4.43
N GLU A 63 14.62 10.98 -3.99
CA GLU A 63 15.98 10.44 -3.92
C GLU A 63 16.61 10.36 -5.32
N LEU A 64 15.89 9.82 -6.31
CA LEU A 64 16.37 9.76 -7.70
C LEU A 64 16.69 11.16 -8.26
N LEU A 65 15.82 12.15 -8.05
CA LEU A 65 16.06 13.51 -8.49
C LEU A 65 17.30 14.12 -7.82
N SER A 66 17.49 13.86 -6.52
CA SER A 66 18.68 14.33 -5.81
C SER A 66 19.99 13.72 -6.35
N LEU A 67 19.93 12.45 -6.78
CA LEU A 67 21.07 11.78 -7.41
C LEU A 67 21.37 12.33 -8.82
N LEU A 68 20.35 12.72 -9.58
CA LEU A 68 20.52 13.36 -10.89
C LEU A 68 21.06 14.80 -10.77
N GLU A 69 20.69 15.50 -9.70
CA GLU A 69 21.15 16.87 -9.43
C GLU A 69 22.56 16.91 -8.79
N MET A 70 23.07 15.77 -8.29
CA MET A 70 24.44 15.67 -7.82
C MET A 70 25.42 15.92 -8.97
N LYS A 71 26.09 17.07 -8.90
CA LYS A 71 27.25 17.35 -9.73
C LYS A 71 28.46 16.65 -9.11
N ILE A 72 29.05 15.72 -9.83
CA ILE A 72 30.30 15.09 -9.44
C ILE A 72 31.43 16.08 -9.73
N GLU A 73 32.18 16.50 -8.71
CA GLU A 73 33.35 17.35 -8.90
C GLU A 73 34.38 16.62 -9.77
N GLY A 74 34.75 17.22 -10.90
CA GLY A 74 35.65 16.64 -11.90
C GLY A 74 34.96 16.07 -13.14
N ALA A 75 33.63 15.89 -13.11
CA ALA A 75 32.87 15.47 -14.29
C ALA A 75 32.60 16.69 -15.20
N GLY A 76 33.27 16.74 -16.34
CA GLY A 76 33.12 17.79 -17.34
C GLY A 76 32.29 17.35 -18.55
N PRO A 77 31.87 18.27 -19.43
CA PRO A 77 31.23 17.93 -20.71
C PRO A 77 32.07 17.00 -21.60
N GLU A 78 33.39 16.93 -21.34
CA GLU A 78 34.36 16.08 -22.02
C GLU A 78 34.14 14.59 -21.71
N ASP A 79 33.65 14.23 -20.51
CA ASP A 79 33.41 12.83 -20.10
C ASP A 79 32.19 12.20 -20.79
N PHE A 80 31.34 13.01 -21.42
CA PHE A 80 30.18 12.56 -22.18
C PHE A 80 30.52 12.26 -23.65
N LYS A 81 31.73 12.58 -24.13
CA LYS A 81 32.15 12.38 -25.53
C LYS A 81 32.56 10.95 -25.86
N GLU A 82 32.81 10.10 -24.86
CA GLU A 82 33.23 8.70 -25.07
C GLU A 82 32.05 7.74 -25.30
N TYR A 83 30.81 8.23 -25.23
CA TYR A 83 29.62 7.42 -25.53
C TYR A 83 29.15 7.68 -26.96
N ASP A 84 29.40 6.71 -27.85
CA ASP A 84 28.75 6.66 -29.16
C ASP A 84 27.30 6.21 -28.94
N PHE A 85 26.36 7.15 -29.03
CA PHE A 85 24.93 6.87 -28.86
C PHE A 85 24.33 6.04 -30.01
N ASP A 86 25.11 5.81 -31.07
CA ASP A 86 24.75 4.97 -32.21
C ASP A 86 24.96 3.45 -31.95
N ASP A 87 25.51 3.06 -30.79
CA ASP A 87 25.66 1.66 -30.35
C ASP A 87 24.49 1.15 -29.46
N LEU A 88 23.38 1.91 -29.35
CA LEU A 88 22.18 1.57 -28.56
C LEU A 88 21.05 0.92 -29.38
#